data_AF-A0A9D6R4V4-F1
#
_entry.id   AF-A0A9D6R4V4-F1
#
_cell.length_a   1.000
_cell.length_b   1.000
_cell.length_c   1.000
_cell.angle_alpha   90.00
_cell.angle_beta   90.00
_cell.angle_gamma   90.00
#
_symmetry.space_group_name_H-M   'P 1'
#
loop_
_entity.id
_entity.type
_entity.pdbx_description
1 polymer ?
#
loop_
_entity_poly.entity_id
_entity_poly.type
_entity_poly.pdbx_seq_one_letter_code
_entity_poly.pdbx_strand_id
1 'polypeptide(L)'
;IGLDAALAGHFGVPVIMLSGDQSASKEAQELIGHDVEVAVVKKAHGRYSADLTPIPVAQEKICEAAARAVTRLRNGNAPKPFVIPPPVKLTIEFARTDFADRAQLAPGAQRFDGRKVEVTLPDMIGAYQAMRALVMLAGE
;
A
#
# COMPACT_ATOMS: atom_id res chain seq x y z
N ILE A 1 1.59 0.36 0.12
CA ILE A 1 1.43 -1.04 -0.37
C ILE A 1 -0.02 -1.48 -0.23
N GLY A 2 -0.51 -1.70 0.98
CA GLY A 2 -1.87 -2.25 1.18
C GLY A 2 -3.03 -1.43 0.62
N LEU A 3 -3.02 -0.11 0.81
CA LEU A 3 -4.07 0.78 0.29
C LEU A 3 -4.15 0.75 -1.25
N ASP A 4 -3.01 0.82 -1.94
CA ASP A 4 -2.96 0.76 -3.40
C ASP A 4 -3.31 -0.64 -3.93
N ALA A 5 -2.88 -1.70 -3.22
CA ALA A 5 -3.26 -3.07 -3.55
C ALA A 5 -4.78 -3.29 -3.40
N ALA A 6 -5.40 -2.73 -2.36
CA ALA A 6 -6.84 -2.79 -2.16
C ALA A 6 -7.61 -2.02 -3.26
N LEU A 7 -7.09 -0.86 -3.66
CA LEU A 7 -7.65 -0.09 -4.77
C LEU A 7 -7.54 -0.86 -6.09
N ALA A 8 -6.40 -1.48 -6.40
CA ALA A 8 -6.27 -2.35 -7.56
C ALA A 8 -7.24 -3.55 -7.50
N GLY A 9 -7.35 -4.17 -6.33
CA GLY A 9 -8.27 -5.29 -6.10
C GLY A 9 -9.74 -4.93 -6.27
N HIS A 10 -10.15 -3.70 -5.95
CA HIS A 10 -11.50 -3.20 -6.24
C HIS A 10 -11.84 -3.26 -7.74
N PHE A 11 -10.86 -3.06 -8.62
CA PHE A 11 -11.01 -3.21 -10.07
C PHE A 11 -10.75 -4.65 -10.57
N GLY A 12 -10.60 -5.62 -9.67
CA GLY A 12 -10.26 -7.00 -10.01
C GLY A 12 -8.84 -7.17 -10.54
N VAL A 13 -7.96 -6.20 -10.33
CA VAL A 13 -6.58 -6.21 -10.83
C VAL A 13 -5.63 -6.73 -9.74
N PRO A 14 -4.84 -7.79 -10.00
CA PRO A 14 -3.85 -8.28 -9.05
C PRO A 14 -2.57 -7.45 -9.08
N VAL A 15 -1.95 -7.27 -7.91
CA VAL A 15 -0.59 -6.75 -7.82
C VAL A 15 0.37 -7.93 -7.98
N ILE A 16 1.08 -7.97 -9.11
CA ILE A 16 1.93 -9.12 -9.48
C ILE A 16 3.41 -8.93 -9.13
N MET A 17 3.84 -7.70 -8.87
CA MET A 17 5.24 -7.38 -8.58
C MET A 17 5.38 -6.17 -7.65
N LEU A 18 6.40 -6.19 -6.79
CA LEU A 18 6.89 -5.01 -6.08
C LEU A 18 8.43 -4.90 -6.16
N SER A 19 8.96 -3.70 -6.37
CA SER A 19 10.39 -3.41 -6.18
C SER A 19 10.58 -2.48 -4.98
N GLY A 20 11.59 -2.75 -4.16
CA GLY A 20 11.83 -2.00 -2.93
C GLY A 20 13.01 -2.51 -2.12
N ASP A 21 12.90 -2.41 -0.81
CA ASP A 21 13.82 -3.04 0.13
C ASP A 21 13.26 -4.36 0.67
N GLN A 22 14.05 -5.05 1.50
CA GLN A 22 13.65 -6.31 2.11
C GLN A 22 12.38 -6.19 2.98
N SER A 23 12.13 -5.03 3.58
CA SER A 23 10.99 -4.81 4.48
C SER A 23 9.70 -4.61 3.68
N ALA A 24 9.74 -3.76 2.66
CA ALA A 24 8.62 -3.53 1.74
C ALA A 24 8.26 -4.81 0.96
N SER A 25 9.27 -5.58 0.51
CA SER A 25 9.03 -6.87 -0.14
C SER A 25 8.40 -7.89 0.80
N LYS A 26 8.83 -7.93 2.07
CA LYS A 26 8.23 -8.80 3.08
C LYS A 26 6.77 -8.40 3.37
N GLU A 27 6.49 -7.11 3.59
CA GLU A 27 5.13 -6.61 3.80
C GLU A 27 4.21 -6.99 2.62
N ALA A 28 4.69 -6.82 1.38
CA ALA A 28 3.92 -7.18 0.19
C ALA A 28 3.57 -8.66 0.14
N GLN A 29 4.53 -9.54 0.43
CA GLN A 29 4.31 -10.99 0.45
C GLN A 29 3.37 -11.43 1.58
N GLU A 30 3.51 -10.84 2.77
CA GLU A 30 2.64 -11.13 3.92
C GLU A 30 1.19 -10.67 3.68
N LEU A 31 1.01 -9.53 2.99
CA LEU A 31 -0.30 -8.94 2.77
C LEU A 31 -1.02 -9.47 1.53
N ILE A 32 -0.33 -9.54 0.39
CA ILE A 32 -0.91 -9.86 -0.92
C ILE A 32 -0.77 -11.36 -1.25
N GLY A 33 0.20 -12.02 -0.63
CA GLY A 33 0.50 -13.45 -0.80
C GLY A 33 1.89 -13.69 -1.39
N HIS A 34 2.45 -14.87 -1.11
CA HIS A 34 3.82 -15.24 -1.50
C HIS A 34 4.04 -15.36 -3.01
N ASP A 35 2.99 -15.39 -3.82
CA ASP A 35 3.07 -15.46 -5.28
C ASP A 35 3.47 -14.12 -5.93
N VAL A 36 3.44 -13.02 -5.17
CA VAL A 36 3.88 -11.70 -5.66
C VAL A 36 5.40 -11.73 -5.89
N GLU A 37 5.82 -11.38 -7.10
CA GLU A 37 7.25 -11.26 -7.41
C GLU A 37 7.83 -10.03 -6.71
N VAL A 38 9.06 -10.16 -6.22
CA VAL A 38 9.74 -9.06 -5.52
C VAL A 38 11.14 -8.83 -6.08
N ALA A 39 11.49 -7.56 -6.24
CA ALA A 39 12.84 -7.12 -6.59
C ALA A 39 13.42 -6.26 -5.47
N VAL A 40 14.20 -6.89 -4.58
CA VAL A 40 14.95 -6.18 -3.53
C VAL A 40 16.17 -5.51 -4.14
N VAL A 41 16.10 -4.19 -4.29
CA VAL A 41 17.14 -3.36 -4.94
C VAL A 41 17.96 -2.54 -3.94
N LYS A 42 17.58 -2.55 -2.67
CA LYS A 42 18.35 -1.95 -1.58
C LYS A 42 18.14 -2.75 -0.30
N LYS A 43 19.10 -2.71 0.62
CA LYS A 43 18.99 -3.29 1.95
C LYS A 43 18.89 -2.16 2.99
N ALA A 44 17.72 -1.95 3.55
CA ALA A 44 17.51 -0.91 4.57
C ALA A 44 18.18 -1.29 5.89
N HIS A 45 18.89 -0.34 6.51
CA HIS A 45 19.44 -0.43 7.86
C HIS A 45 18.66 0.43 8.87
N GLY A 46 17.97 1.46 8.38
CA GLY A 46 17.12 2.33 9.16
C GLY A 46 16.35 3.30 8.28
N ARG A 47 15.65 4.24 8.90
CA ARG A 47 14.79 5.21 8.19
C ARG A 47 15.52 6.02 7.11
N TYR A 48 16.81 6.30 7.32
CA TYR A 48 17.62 7.16 6.46
C TYR A 48 18.92 6.49 5.97
N SER A 49 19.04 5.15 6.07
CA SER A 49 20.26 4.44 5.68
C SER A 49 19.95 3.09 5.04
N ALA A 50 20.64 2.79 3.94
CA ALA A 50 20.52 1.53 3.22
C ALA A 50 21.77 1.25 2.37
N ASP A 51 22.11 -0.03 2.19
CA ASP A 51 23.04 -0.45 1.15
C ASP A 51 22.30 -0.49 -0.20
N LEU A 52 22.75 0.29 -1.16
CA LEU A 52 22.14 0.36 -2.48
C LEU A 52 22.78 -0.70 -3.41
N THR A 53 21.94 -1.41 -4.16
CA THR A 53 22.44 -2.22 -5.29
C THR A 53 22.94 -1.27 -6.38
N PRO A 54 24.09 -1.54 -7.03
CA PRO A 54 24.54 -0.74 -8.17
C PRO A 54 23.44 -0.60 -9.24
N ILE A 55 23.30 0.59 -9.81
CA ILE A 55 22.18 0.94 -10.70
C ILE A 55 21.97 -0.10 -11.82
N PRO A 56 23.00 -0.54 -12.57
CA PRO A 56 22.80 -1.52 -13.64
C PRO A 56 22.22 -2.85 -13.13
N VAL A 57 22.70 -3.31 -11.96
CA VAL A 57 22.25 -4.55 -11.33
C VAL A 57 20.82 -4.41 -10.78
N ALA A 58 20.46 -3.24 -10.25
CA ALA A 58 19.09 -2.97 -9.80
C ALA A 58 18.09 -2.99 -10.97
N GLN A 59 18.47 -2.38 -12.10
CA GLN A 59 17.66 -2.38 -13.33
C GLN A 59 17.44 -3.79 -13.85
N GLU A 60 18.51 -4.59 -13.93
CA GLU A 60 18.42 -6.00 -14.34
C GLU A 60 17.47 -6.79 -13.44
N LYS A 61 17.63 -6.71 -12.11
CA LYS A 61 16.74 -7.36 -11.14
C LYS A 61 15.27 -6.97 -11.31
N ILE A 62 14.98 -5.69 -11.57
CA ILE A 62 13.62 -5.20 -11.79
C ILE A 62 13.06 -5.80 -13.09
N CYS A 63 13.81 -5.76 -14.18
CA CYS A 63 13.40 -6.31 -15.47
C CYS A 63 13.11 -7.82 -15.38
N GLU A 64 13.99 -8.57 -14.72
CA GLU A 64 13.80 -10.02 -14.53
C GLU A 64 12.57 -10.34 -13.68
N ALA A 65 12.37 -9.63 -12.56
CA ALA A 65 11.20 -9.83 -11.71
C ALA A 65 9.90 -9.46 -12.44
N ALA A 66 9.90 -8.38 -13.24
CA ALA A 66 8.76 -8.00 -14.06
C ALA A 66 8.45 -9.07 -15.12
N ALA A 67 9.48 -9.60 -15.79
CA ALA A 67 9.32 -10.66 -16.77
C ALA A 67 8.75 -11.96 -16.15
N ARG A 68 9.24 -12.34 -14.95
CA ARG A 68 8.67 -13.48 -14.20
C ARG A 68 7.23 -13.23 -13.79
N ALA A 69 6.91 -12.04 -13.28
CA ALA A 69 5.56 -11.68 -12.83
C ALA A 69 4.54 -11.77 -13.97
N VAL A 70 4.88 -11.21 -15.14
CA VAL A 70 4.00 -11.26 -16.33
C VAL A 70 3.85 -12.69 -16.85
N THR A 71 4.93 -13.47 -16.87
CA THR A 71 4.89 -14.88 -17.26
C THR A 71 3.97 -15.68 -16.32
N ARG A 72 4.12 -15.50 -15.01
CA ARG A 72 3.26 -16.13 -13.98
C ARG A 72 1.79 -15.76 -14.15
N LEU A 73 1.49 -14.49 -14.37
CA LEU A 73 0.14 -14.02 -14.64
C LEU A 73 -0.48 -14.70 -15.87
N ARG A 74 0.25 -14.76 -16.98
CA ARG A 74 -0.22 -15.43 -18.22
C ARG A 74 -0.50 -16.92 -18.02
N ASN A 75 0.26 -17.57 -17.14
CA ASN A 75 0.11 -18.99 -16.83
C ASN A 75 -0.96 -19.25 -15.75
N GLY A 76 -1.66 -18.23 -15.26
CA GLY A 76 -2.67 -18.37 -14.20
C GLY A 76 -2.09 -18.55 -12.79
N ASN A 77 -0.78 -18.35 -12.62
CA ASN A 77 -0.03 -18.54 -11.37
C ASN A 77 0.35 -17.19 -10.74
N ALA A 78 -0.60 -16.25 -10.66
CA ALA A 78 -0.41 -14.94 -10.06
C ALA A 78 -1.23 -14.80 -8.76
N PRO A 79 -0.87 -13.85 -7.87
CA PRO A 79 -1.69 -13.51 -6.73
C PRO A 79 -3.13 -13.20 -7.14
N LYS A 80 -4.08 -13.55 -6.27
CA LYS A 80 -5.46 -13.09 -6.43
C LYS A 80 -5.52 -11.57 -6.16
N PRO A 81 -6.46 -10.84 -6.77
CA PRO A 81 -6.71 -9.46 -6.42
C PRO A 81 -6.95 -9.32 -4.90
N PHE A 82 -6.29 -8.35 -4.27
CA PHE A 82 -6.42 -8.08 -2.84
C PHE A 82 -7.70 -7.26 -2.60
N VAL A 83 -8.80 -7.92 -2.29
CA VAL A 83 -10.13 -7.28 -2.18
C VAL A 83 -10.51 -7.05 -0.72
N ILE A 84 -10.87 -5.81 -0.39
CA ILE A 84 -11.54 -5.48 0.88
C ILE A 84 -13.05 -5.41 0.59
N PRO A 85 -13.88 -6.23 1.26
CA PRO A 85 -15.31 -6.23 1.01
C PRO A 85 -15.96 -4.92 1.51
N PRO A 86 -16.95 -4.39 0.77
CA PRO A 86 -17.73 -3.23 1.23
C PRO A 86 -18.69 -3.60 2.38
N PRO A 87 -19.05 -2.65 3.27
CA PRO A 87 -18.53 -1.29 3.33
C PRO A 87 -17.10 -1.23 3.90
N VAL A 88 -16.29 -0.28 3.41
CA VAL A 88 -14.90 -0.13 3.81
C VAL A 88 -14.79 0.80 5.01
N LYS A 89 -14.31 0.26 6.13
CA LYS A 89 -14.00 1.03 7.34
C LYS A 89 -12.53 1.45 7.32
N LEU A 90 -12.28 2.73 7.05
CA LEU A 90 -10.94 3.32 7.04
C LEU A 90 -10.64 3.94 8.40
N THR A 91 -9.55 3.51 9.03
CA THR A 91 -9.01 4.14 10.24
C THR A 91 -7.61 4.67 9.96
N ILE A 92 -7.36 5.94 10.26
CA ILE A 92 -6.04 6.57 10.15
C ILE A 92 -5.56 6.96 11.53
N GLU A 93 -4.39 6.46 11.92
CA GLU A 93 -3.68 6.91 13.11
C GLU A 93 -2.64 7.98 12.72
N PHE A 94 -2.79 9.17 13.27
CA PHE A 94 -1.90 10.30 13.04
C PHE A 94 -0.75 10.35 14.06
N ALA A 95 0.35 10.99 13.69
CA ALA A 95 1.49 11.15 14.59
C ALA A 95 1.19 12.09 15.79
N ARG A 96 0.29 13.05 15.60
CA ARG A 96 -0.07 14.11 16.55
C ARG A 96 -1.58 14.23 16.70
N THR A 97 -2.02 14.71 17.86
CA THR A 97 -3.45 14.89 18.17
C THR A 97 -4.08 16.01 17.34
N ASP A 98 -3.35 17.09 17.05
CA ASP A 98 -3.84 18.22 16.26
C ASP A 98 -4.05 17.87 14.78
N PHE A 99 -3.26 16.93 14.25
CA PHE A 99 -3.48 16.38 12.90
C PHE A 99 -4.83 15.65 12.82
N ALA A 100 -5.14 14.85 13.84
CA ALA A 100 -6.43 14.21 13.96
C ALA A 100 -7.55 15.25 14.21
N ASP A 101 -7.27 16.37 14.91
CA ASP A 101 -8.24 17.44 15.14
C ASP A 101 -8.64 18.15 13.83
N ARG A 102 -7.72 18.28 12.89
CA ARG A 102 -7.98 18.84 11.56
C ARG A 102 -8.65 17.82 10.64
N ALA A 103 -8.20 16.58 10.65
CA ALA A 103 -8.75 15.53 9.79
C ALA A 103 -10.23 15.24 10.09
N GLN A 104 -10.65 15.28 11.35
CA GLN A 104 -12.07 15.09 11.73
C GLN A 104 -13.03 16.16 11.18
N LEU A 105 -12.53 17.26 10.59
CA LEU A 105 -13.37 18.26 9.92
C LEU A 105 -13.98 17.72 8.62
N ALA A 106 -13.45 16.63 8.07
CA ALA A 106 -14.05 15.96 6.91
C ALA A 106 -15.44 15.41 7.26
N PRO A 107 -16.47 15.66 6.43
CA PRO A 107 -17.81 15.08 6.65
C PRO A 107 -17.77 13.55 6.80
N GLY A 108 -18.43 13.04 7.83
CA GLY A 108 -18.49 11.60 8.12
C GLY A 108 -17.28 11.02 8.86
N ALA A 109 -16.21 11.80 9.04
CA ALA A 109 -15.08 11.40 9.84
C ALA A 109 -15.40 11.51 11.34
N GLN A 110 -14.99 10.51 12.12
CA GLN A 110 -15.20 10.46 13.57
C GLN A 110 -13.88 10.26 14.30
N ARG A 111 -13.68 11.04 15.37
CA ARG A 111 -12.55 10.84 16.28
C ARG A 111 -12.80 9.61 17.13
N PHE A 112 -12.03 8.55 16.88
CA PHE A 112 -12.17 7.28 17.60
C PHE A 112 -11.28 7.22 18.85
N ASP A 113 -10.10 7.83 18.78
CA ASP A 113 -9.12 7.89 19.87
C ASP A 113 -8.29 9.17 19.74
N GLY A 114 -7.42 9.47 20.70
CA GLY A 114 -6.60 10.68 20.75
C GLY A 114 -5.81 10.97 19.47
N ARG A 115 -5.52 9.97 18.64
CA ARG A 115 -4.86 10.17 17.33
C ARG A 115 -5.52 9.45 16.17
N LYS A 116 -6.67 8.80 16.37
CA LYS A 116 -7.30 7.95 15.35
C LYS A 116 -8.58 8.59 14.83
N VAL A 117 -8.67 8.74 13.51
CA VAL A 117 -9.89 9.17 12.82
C VAL A 117 -10.39 8.01 11.98
N GLU A 118 -11.68 7.73 12.08
CA GLU A 118 -12.36 6.67 11.35
C GLU A 118 -13.44 7.23 10.43
N VAL A 119 -13.61 6.60 9.26
CA VAL A 119 -14.69 6.89 8.31
C VAL A 119 -15.10 5.59 7.61
N THR A 120 -16.40 5.37 7.43
CA THR A 120 -16.94 4.20 6.73
C THR A 120 -17.54 4.61 5.41
N LEU A 121 -17.09 3.98 4.32
CA LEU A 121 -17.45 4.33 2.95
C LEU A 121 -18.09 3.13 2.21
N PRO A 122 -18.92 3.36 1.20
CA PRO A 122 -19.55 2.29 0.43
C PRO A 122 -18.56 1.38 -0.29
N ASP A 123 -17.39 1.90 -0.68
CA ASP A 123 -16.40 1.16 -1.46
C ASP A 123 -14.95 1.64 -1.22
N MET A 124 -14.00 0.95 -1.86
CA MET A 124 -12.57 1.24 -1.75
C MET A 124 -12.17 2.53 -2.47
N ILE A 125 -12.92 2.97 -3.50
CA ILE A 125 -12.65 4.24 -4.20
C ILE A 125 -12.93 5.40 -3.23
N GLY A 126 -14.10 5.39 -2.60
CA GLY A 126 -14.49 6.35 -1.58
C GLY A 126 -13.51 6.33 -0.41
N ALA A 127 -13.10 5.15 0.06
CA ALA A 127 -12.10 5.03 1.13
C ALA A 127 -10.74 5.64 0.73
N TYR A 128 -10.27 5.39 -0.50
CA TYR A 128 -9.00 5.95 -0.97
C TYR A 128 -9.07 7.48 -1.10
N GLN A 129 -10.18 8.01 -1.63
CA GLN A 129 -10.43 9.45 -1.71
C GLN A 129 -10.51 10.09 -0.31
N ALA A 130 -11.24 9.46 0.62
CA ALA A 130 -11.33 9.91 2.00
C ALA A 130 -9.96 9.92 2.67
N MET A 131 -9.14 8.88 2.47
CA MET A 131 -7.76 8.85 2.99
C MET A 131 -6.96 10.06 2.51
N ARG A 132 -7.01 10.38 1.20
CA ARG A 132 -6.29 11.54 0.66
C ARG A 132 -6.79 12.85 1.27
N ALA A 133 -8.10 13.02 1.41
CA ALA A 133 -8.70 14.21 2.00
C ALA A 133 -8.31 14.37 3.48
N LEU A 134 -8.41 13.29 4.27
CA LEU A 134 -8.05 13.29 5.69
C LEU A 134 -6.58 13.63 5.91
N VAL A 135 -5.69 13.06 5.10
CA VAL A 135 -4.24 13.37 5.16
C VAL A 135 -3.97 14.83 4.76
N MET A 136 -4.63 15.34 3.72
CA MET A 136 -4.50 16.75 3.30
C MET A 136 -5.00 17.74 4.36
N LEU A 137 -6.08 17.40 5.08
CA LEU A 137 -6.58 18.21 6.17
C LEU A 137 -5.63 18.23 7.38
N ALA A 138 -5.00 17.08 7.67
CA ALA A 138 -4.16 16.88 8.85
C ALA A 138 -2.93 17.81 8.91
N GLY A 139 -2.37 18.26 7.80
CA GLY A 139 -1.28 19.24 7.82
C GLY A 139 -0.47 19.35 6.53
N GLU A 140 -0.26 20.62 6.16
CA GLU A 140 0.52 21.24 5.05
C GLU A 140 0.72 20.46 3.75
#